data_AF-A0A493TVF1-F1
#
_entry.id   AF-A0A493TVF1-F1
#
_cell.length_a   1.000
_cell.length_b   1.000
_cell.length_c   1.000
_cell.angle_alpha   90.00
_cell.angle_beta   90.00
_cell.angle_gamma   90.00
#
_symmetry.space_group_name_H-M   'P 1'
#
loop_
_entity.id
_entity.type
_entity.pdbx_description
1 polymer ?
#
loop_
_entity_poly.entity_id
_entity_poly.type
_entity_poly.pdbx_seq_one_letter_code
_entity_poly.pdbx_strand_id
1 'polypeptide(L)' 'MFLQYYHNEQGERVYTLKKTSPSGSPTFSAHPARFSPDDRFSRHRLVLKRRFGVLLTQQARPLL' A
#
# COMPACT_ATOMS: atom_id res chain seq x y z
N MET A 1 -11.81 0.26 10.61
CA MET A 1 -11.77 -1.22 10.65
C MET A 1 -10.72 -1.67 11.64
N PHE A 2 -11.00 -2.73 12.40
CA PHE A 2 -10.12 -3.18 13.48
C PHE A 2 -8.97 -4.06 13.00
N LEU A 3 -9.19 -4.86 11.94
CA LEU A 3 -8.18 -5.78 11.43
C LEU A 3 -6.95 -5.03 10.92
N GLN A 4 -5.80 -5.34 11.52
CA GLN A 4 -4.48 -4.85 11.13
C GLN A 4 -3.62 -6.01 10.63
N TYR A 5 -2.47 -5.67 10.04
CA TYR A 5 -1.42 -6.63 9.70
C TYR A 5 -0.03 -6.01 9.79
N TYR A 6 0.98 -6.86 9.85
CA TYR A 6 2.38 -6.52 9.62
C TYR A 6 3.01 -7.57 8.69
N HIS A 7 4.19 -7.29 8.15
CA HIS A 7 4.94 -8.23 7.33
C HIS A 7 5.91 -9.04 8.20
N ASN A 8 5.92 -10.36 8.06
CA ASN A 8 6.95 -11.21 8.66
C ASN A 8 8.26 -11.16 7.84
N GLU A 9 9.29 -11.86 8.30
CA GLU A 9 10.58 -11.95 7.61
C GLU A 9 10.50 -12.58 6.21
N GLN A 10 9.46 -13.37 5.96
CA GLN A 10 9.15 -13.98 4.67
C GLN A 10 8.36 -13.05 3.73
N GLY A 11 7.99 -11.85 4.19
CA GLY A 11 7.19 -10.87 3.45
C GLY A 11 5.68 -11.13 3.47
N GLU A 12 5.20 -12.14 4.19
CA GLU A 12 3.80 -12.49 4.30
C GLU A 12 3.06 -11.60 5.32
N ARG A 13 1.75 -11.45 5.12
CA ARG A 13 0.91 -10.67 6.03
C ARG A 13 0.49 -11.50 7.24
N VAL A 14 0.88 -11.07 8.43
CA VAL A 14 0.38 -11.63 9.69
C VAL A 14 -0.69 -10.70 10.26
N TYR A 15 -1.91 -11.23 10.39
CA TYR A 15 -3.06 -10.46 10.86
C TYR A 15 -3.10 -10.32 12.38
N THR A 16 -3.57 -9.17 12.86
CA THR A 16 -3.66 -8.86 14.28
C THR A 16 -4.72 -7.79 14.53
N LEU A 17 -5.18 -7.67 15.78
CA LEU A 17 -6.00 -6.56 16.25
C LEU A 17 -5.18 -5.51 17.01
N LYS A 18 -3.92 -5.82 17.34
CA LYS A 18 -2.99 -4.91 18.02
C LYS A 18 -2.55 -3.80 17.05
N LYS A 19 -2.22 -2.64 17.61
CA LYS A 19 -1.70 -1.48 16.85
C LYS A 19 -0.19 -1.50 16.65
N THR A 20 0.49 -2.39 17.36
CA THR A 20 1.94 -2.59 17.32
C THR A 20 2.25 -4.04 16.99
N SER A 21 3.27 -4.22 16.16
CA SER A 21 3.86 -5.53 15.83
C SER A 21 4.74 -6.03 16.98
N PRO A 22 5.09 -7.32 17.02
CA PRO A 22 6.02 -7.86 18.03
C PRO A 22 7.37 -7.14 18.09
N SER A 23 7.84 -6.60 16.95
CA SER A 23 9.08 -5.82 16.85
C SER A 23 8.92 -4.34 17.27
N GLY A 24 7.74 -3.93 17.73
CA GLY A 24 7.44 -2.55 18.15
C GLY A 24 7.03 -1.59 17.03
N SER A 25 7.14 -1.99 15.75
CA SER A 25 6.70 -1.15 14.62
C SER A 25 5.16 -1.05 14.55
N PRO A 26 4.60 0.07 14.05
CA PRO A 26 3.16 0.22 13.89
C PRO A 26 2.60 -0.75 12.85
N THR A 27 1.39 -1.25 13.09
CA THR A 27 0.69 -2.15 12.15
C THR A 27 -0.11 -1.36 11.11
N PHE A 28 -0.38 -1.98 9.96
CA PHE A 28 -1.15 -1.40 8.86
C PHE A 28 -2.59 -1.90 8.82
N SER A 29 -3.52 -1.09 8.32
CA SER A 29 -4.91 -1.53 8.09
C SER A 29 -4.95 -2.64 7.04
N ALA A 30 -5.59 -3.77 7.36
CA ALA A 30 -5.77 -4.88 6.42
C ALA A 30 -6.70 -4.54 5.25
N HIS A 31 -7.49 -3.48 5.39
CA HIS A 31 -8.49 -3.08 4.39
C HIS A 31 -7.95 -1.99 3.48
N PRO A 32 -8.29 -2.03 2.17
CA PRO A 32 -7.89 -1.01 1.23
C PRO A 32 -8.54 0.34 1.55
N ALA A 33 -7.94 1.41 1.03
CA ALA A 33 -8.56 2.73 1.05
C ALA A 33 -9.90 2.71 0.29
N ARG A 34 -10.89 3.47 0.78
CA ARG A 34 -12.20 3.55 0.16
C ARG A 34 -12.08 4.11 -1.27
N PHE A 35 -12.66 3.41 -2.24
CA PHE A 35 -12.80 3.90 -3.60
C PHE A 35 -13.86 5.01 -3.68
N SER A 36 -13.58 6.05 -4.47
CA SER A 36 -14.51 7.14 -4.74
C SER A 36 -14.49 7.43 -6.23
N PRO A 37 -15.62 7.32 -6.95
CA PRO A 37 -15.66 7.53 -8.40
C PRO A 37 -15.17 8.92 -8.83
N ASP A 38 -15.48 9.94 -8.04
CA ASP A 38 -15.10 11.34 -8.30
C ASP A 38 -13.58 11.58 -8.21
N ASP A 39 -12.85 10.79 -7.42
CA ASP A 39 -11.38 10.82 -7.29
C ASP A 39 -10.71 12.20 -7.43
N ARG A 40 -11.15 13.19 -6.63
CA ARG A 40 -10.69 14.59 -6.70
C ARG A 40 -9.17 14.78 -6.60
N PHE A 41 -8.47 13.81 -6.00
CA PHE A 41 -7.02 13.85 -5.79
C PHE A 41 -6.23 13.01 -6.80
N SER A 42 -6.87 12.56 -7.89
CA SER A 42 -6.26 11.79 -8.98
C SER A 42 -4.96 12.41 -9.51
N ARG A 43 -4.97 13.73 -9.79
CA ARG A 43 -3.81 14.49 -10.26
C ARG A 43 -2.63 14.38 -9.29
N HIS A 44 -2.86 14.58 -7.99
CA HIS A 44 -1.82 14.50 -6.97
C HIS A 44 -1.24 13.09 -6.88
N ARG A 45 -2.11 12.06 -6.90
CA ARG A 45 -1.69 10.66 -6.89
C ARG A 45 -0.82 10.32 -8.11
N LEU A 46 -1.20 10.78 -9.30
CA LEU A 46 -0.44 10.53 -10.54
C LEU A 46 0.92 11.24 -10.54
N VAL A 47 0.97 12.49 -10.08
CA VAL A 47 2.24 13.24 -9.98
C VAL A 47 3.20 12.55 -9.01
N LEU A 48 2.72 12.10 -7.86
CA LEU A 48 3.53 11.38 -6.88
C LEU A 48 4.06 10.05 -7.46
N LYS A 49 3.19 9.26 -8.11
CA LYS A 49 3.62 8.04 -8.79
C LYS A 49 4.68 8.31 -9.87
N ARG A 50 4.52 9.39 -10.65
CA ARG A 50 5.49 9.80 -11.68
C ARG A 50 6.85 10.15 -11.07
N ARG A 51 6.86 10.90 -9.96
CA ARG A 51 8.08 11.31 -9.26
C ARG A 51 8.91 10.12 -8.77
N PHE A 52 8.25 9.06 -8.31
CA PHE A 52 8.91 7.84 -7.81
C PHE A 52 9.10 6.75 -8.86
N GLY A 53 8.78 6.99 -10.14
CA GLY A 53 8.97 5.98 -11.20
C GLY A 53 8.02 4.78 -11.09
N VAL A 54 6.89 4.91 -10.40
CA VAL A 54 5.95 3.81 -10.10
C VAL A 54 4.90 3.63 -11.21
N LEU A 55 4.82 4.56 -12.17
CA LEU A 55 3.86 4.40 -13.28
C LEU A 55 4.29 3.26 -14.20
N LEU A 56 3.34 2.43 -14.62
CA LEU A 56 3.58 1.34 -15.59
C LEU A 56 4.18 1.86 -16.90
N THR A 57 3.83 3.08 -17.31
CA THR A 57 4.39 3.72 -18.52
C THR A 57 5.86 4.12 -18.37
N GLN A 58 6.40 4.13 -17.14
CA GLN A 58 7.82 4.38 -16.86
C GLN A 58 8.62 3.08 -16.73
N GLN A 59 7.95 1.93 -16.60
CA GLN A 59 8.61 0.63 -16.48
C GLN A 59 9.00 0.11 -17.88
N ALA A 60 10.11 -0.62 -17.95
CA ALA A 60 10.49 -1.30 -19.17
C ALA A 60 9.36 -2.25 -19.62
N ARG A 61 9.14 -2.34 -20.93
CA ARG A 61 8.16 -3.27 -21.48
C ARG A 61 8.52 -4.67 -21.00
N PRO A 62 7.61 -5.42 -20.35
CA PRO A 62 7.89 -6.81 -20.02
C PRO A 62 8.17 -7.56 -21.33
N LEU A 63 9.36 -8.17 -21.43
CA LEU A 63 9.65 -9.12 -22.48
C LEU A 63 8.81 -10.37 -22.17
N LEU A 64 7.94 -10.75 -23.12
CA LEU A 64 7.13 -11.97 -23.02
C LEU A 64 8.02 -13.20 -23.05
#